data_AF-A0AAD7XN11-F1
#
_entry.id   AF-A0AAD7XN11-F1
#
_cell.length_a   1.000
_cell.length_b   1.000
_cell.length_c   1.000
_cell.angle_alpha   90.00
_cell.angle_beta   90.00
_cell.angle_gamma   90.00
#
_symmetry.space_group_name_H-M   'P 1'
#
loop_
_entity.id
_entity.type
_entity.pdbx_description
1 polymer ?
#
loop_
_entity_poly.entity_id
_entity_poly.type
_entity_poly.pdbx_seq_one_letter_code
_entity_poly.pdbx_strand_id
1 'polypeptide(L)'
;MSDLVLRSSEAVPAAAAAGVLRTVVGNLASEPGNPKFRRIRLDGNAGTKLAAVPEAMALLHALGFAEEVTDAGRFLVAPEVDASAARVALATLERKLERGEEKLTLKQQARRDAERRRAAEQAEAKRQREETRKQIEFDKRNRKEDPNWKPAAAGVKGGKAIDTFRGKYGEDRGG
;
A
#
# COMPACT_ATOMS: atom_id res chain seq x y z
N MET A 1 -33.87 19.01 13.39
CA MET A 1 -33.82 17.82 12.49
C MET A 1 -32.51 17.75 11.68
N SER A 2 -31.43 18.39 12.10
CA SER A 2 -30.18 18.48 11.31
C SER A 2 -29.11 17.43 11.69
N ASP A 3 -29.30 16.68 12.77
CA ASP A 3 -28.32 15.69 13.27
C ASP A 3 -28.30 14.36 12.50
N LEU A 4 -29.34 14.05 11.72
CA LEU A 4 -29.46 12.73 11.10
C LEU A 4 -28.61 12.58 9.82
N VAL A 5 -28.37 13.68 9.10
CA VAL A 5 -27.71 13.63 7.78
C VAL A 5 -26.19 13.47 7.90
N LEU A 6 -25.58 14.01 8.96
CA LEU A 6 -24.14 13.84 9.23
C LEU A 6 -23.73 12.39 9.50
N ARG A 7 -24.69 11.52 9.86
CA ARG A 7 -24.45 10.09 10.10
C ARG A 7 -24.53 9.22 8.84
N SER A 8 -25.18 9.68 7.76
CA SER A 8 -25.52 8.82 6.61
C SER A 8 -24.46 8.78 5.50
N SER A 9 -23.45 9.65 5.51
CA SER A 9 -22.32 9.50 4.60
C SER A 9 -21.23 8.68 5.32
N GLU A 10 -21.25 7.35 5.20
CA GLU A 10 -20.22 6.47 5.79
C GLU A 10 -18.88 6.53 5.03
N ALA A 11 -18.89 7.04 3.81
CA ALA A 11 -17.71 7.08 2.96
C ALA A 11 -16.72 8.18 3.38
N VAL A 12 -15.44 7.85 3.24
CA VAL A 12 -14.33 8.80 3.37
C VAL A 12 -14.24 9.54 2.03
N PRO A 13 -14.33 10.88 2.01
CA PRO A 13 -14.23 11.62 0.76
C PRO A 13 -12.90 11.29 0.08
N ALA A 14 -12.93 11.13 -1.24
CA ALA A 14 -11.74 10.79 -2.02
C ALA A 14 -10.57 11.73 -1.68
N ALA A 15 -9.35 11.19 -1.63
CA ALA A 15 -8.14 11.90 -1.19
C ALA A 15 -7.93 13.26 -1.88
N ALA A 16 -8.35 13.39 -3.15
CA ALA A 16 -8.27 14.63 -3.92
C ALA A 16 -9.13 15.77 -3.35
N ALA A 17 -10.31 15.47 -2.79
CA ALA A 17 -11.24 16.45 -2.21
C ALA A 17 -11.02 16.62 -0.69
N ALA A 18 -10.54 15.59 -0.01
CA ALA A 18 -10.33 15.58 1.44
C ALA A 18 -9.50 16.76 1.95
N GLY A 19 -8.35 17.04 1.32
CA GLY A 19 -7.48 18.14 1.74
C GLY A 19 -8.15 19.51 1.58
N VAL A 20 -8.85 19.72 0.47
CA VAL A 20 -9.58 20.97 0.21
C VAL A 20 -10.73 21.13 1.21
N LEU A 21 -11.49 20.06 1.44
CA LEU A 21 -12.61 20.05 2.37
C LEU A 21 -12.15 20.33 3.81
N ARG A 22 -11.00 19.77 4.23
CA ARG A 22 -10.39 20.06 5.54
C ARG A 22 -10.05 21.54 5.67
N THR A 23 -9.45 22.15 4.65
CA THR A 23 -9.12 23.59 4.68
C THR A 23 -10.37 24.44 4.75
N VAL A 24 -11.38 24.15 3.93
CA VAL A 24 -12.64 24.90 3.92
C VAL A 24 -13.35 24.84 5.27
N VAL A 25 -13.57 23.63 5.78
CA VAL A 25 -14.28 23.41 7.05
C VAL A 25 -13.45 23.93 8.23
N GLY A 26 -12.11 23.80 8.18
CA GLY A 26 -11.21 24.36 9.18
C GLY A 26 -11.26 25.88 9.26
N ASN A 27 -11.27 26.55 8.10
CA ASN A 27 -11.40 28.01 8.05
C ASN A 27 -12.76 28.47 8.59
N LEU A 28 -13.84 27.75 8.28
CA LEU A 28 -15.17 28.03 8.83
C LEU A 28 -15.26 27.81 10.35
N ALA A 29 -14.62 26.75 10.86
CA ALA A 29 -14.59 26.45 12.29
C ALA A 29 -13.79 27.49 13.10
N SER A 30 -12.79 28.09 12.47
CA SER A 30 -11.88 29.09 13.07
C SER A 30 -12.46 30.50 12.97
N GLU A 31 -12.95 30.88 11.80
CA GLU A 31 -13.49 32.20 11.49
C GLU A 31 -14.88 32.11 10.84
N PRO A 32 -15.92 31.69 11.60
CA PRO A 32 -17.25 31.49 11.05
C PRO A 32 -17.87 32.79 10.54
N GLY A 33 -17.48 33.94 11.08
CA GLY A 33 -18.00 35.27 10.71
C GLY A 33 -17.41 35.86 9.42
N ASN A 34 -16.35 35.27 8.87
CA ASN A 34 -15.63 35.88 7.76
C ASN A 34 -16.32 35.53 6.42
N PRO A 35 -16.85 36.51 5.66
CA PRO A 35 -17.59 36.25 4.43
C PRO A 35 -16.72 35.60 3.34
N LYS A 36 -15.40 35.76 3.41
CA LYS A 36 -14.46 35.13 2.47
C LYS A 36 -14.49 33.60 2.55
N PHE A 37 -14.70 33.03 3.74
CA PHE A 37 -14.71 31.56 3.92
C PHE A 37 -16.09 30.94 3.70
N ARG A 38 -17.13 31.78 3.63
CA ARG A 38 -18.50 31.36 3.34
C ARG A 38 -18.80 31.26 1.85
N ARG A 39 -17.86 31.61 0.98
CA ARG A 39 -18.05 31.59 -0.48
C ARG A 39 -16.93 30.81 -1.18
N ILE A 40 -17.30 29.81 -1.96
CA ILE A 40 -16.38 28.97 -2.73
C ILE A 40 -16.77 29.03 -4.20
N ARG A 41 -15.80 29.26 -5.08
CA ARG A 41 -16.03 29.23 -6.53
C ARG A 41 -15.96 27.78 -7.02
N LEU A 42 -17.05 27.28 -7.61
CA LEU A 42 -17.13 25.90 -8.11
C LEU A 42 -16.30 25.68 -9.38
N ASP A 43 -16.12 26.71 -10.20
CA ASP A 43 -15.35 26.61 -11.44
C ASP A 43 -13.81 26.73 -11.22
N GLY A 44 -13.36 26.94 -9.97
CA GLY A 44 -11.93 27.02 -9.63
C GLY A 44 -11.31 25.67 -9.28
N ASN A 45 -9.97 25.63 -9.13
CA ASN A 45 -9.23 24.39 -8.80
C ASN A 45 -9.73 23.67 -7.54
N ALA A 46 -10.18 24.41 -6.53
CA ALA A 46 -10.74 23.84 -5.31
C ALA A 46 -12.18 23.33 -5.56
N GLY A 47 -12.98 24.12 -6.26
CA GLY A 47 -14.37 23.82 -6.58
C GLY A 47 -14.52 22.58 -7.48
N THR A 48 -13.66 22.43 -8.49
CA THR A 48 -13.70 21.25 -9.38
C THR A 48 -13.39 19.95 -8.65
N LYS A 49 -12.45 19.97 -7.70
CA LYS A 49 -12.14 18.81 -6.85
C LYS A 49 -13.30 18.45 -5.92
N LEU A 50 -13.99 19.45 -5.38
CA LEU A 50 -15.16 19.23 -4.52
C LEU A 50 -16.36 18.73 -5.32
N ALA A 51 -16.65 19.35 -6.47
CA ALA A 51 -17.75 18.99 -7.35
C ALA A 51 -17.58 17.59 -7.97
N ALA A 52 -16.34 17.14 -8.19
CA ALA A 52 -16.05 15.78 -8.66
C ALA A 52 -16.39 14.69 -7.63
N VAL A 53 -16.60 15.04 -6.35
CA VAL A 53 -16.86 14.10 -5.27
C VAL A 53 -18.23 14.41 -4.65
N PRO A 54 -19.28 13.63 -4.99
CA PRO A 54 -20.63 13.87 -4.47
C PRO A 54 -20.71 13.92 -2.94
N GLU A 55 -19.89 13.13 -2.25
CA GLU A 55 -19.82 13.09 -0.79
C GLU A 55 -19.31 14.42 -0.19
N ALA A 56 -18.37 15.08 -0.86
CA ALA A 56 -17.86 16.37 -0.42
C ALA A 56 -18.93 17.46 -0.57
N MET A 57 -19.68 17.44 -1.68
CA MET A 57 -20.82 18.32 -1.88
C MET A 57 -21.93 18.09 -0.85
N ALA A 58 -22.29 16.83 -0.60
CA ALA A 58 -23.29 16.47 0.41
C ALA A 58 -22.93 16.99 1.81
N LEU A 59 -21.64 16.91 2.20
CA LEU A 59 -21.16 17.45 3.46
C LEU A 59 -21.26 18.97 3.53
N LEU A 60 -20.92 19.68 2.44
CA LEU A 60 -21.04 21.13 2.37
C LEU A 60 -22.51 21.58 2.44
N HIS A 61 -23.43 20.87 1.76
CA HIS A 61 -24.86 21.13 1.87
C HIS A 61 -25.39 20.89 3.28
N ALA A 62 -24.94 19.83 3.95
CA ALA A 62 -25.31 19.57 5.35
C ALA A 62 -24.82 20.67 6.31
N LEU A 63 -23.71 21.33 5.98
CA LEU A 63 -23.19 22.49 6.72
C LEU A 63 -23.90 23.82 6.37
N GLY A 64 -24.82 23.82 5.42
CA GLY A 64 -25.59 24.99 5.02
C GLY A 64 -25.06 25.73 3.78
N PHE A 65 -24.13 25.15 3.02
CA PHE A 65 -23.78 25.70 1.71
C PHE A 65 -24.88 25.43 0.69
N ALA A 66 -25.29 26.48 -0.02
CA ALA A 66 -26.20 26.41 -1.16
C ALA A 66 -25.48 26.81 -2.44
N GLU A 67 -25.88 26.22 -3.56
CA GLU A 67 -25.39 26.63 -4.87
C GLU A 67 -26.06 27.92 -5.32
N GLU A 68 -25.25 28.87 -5.75
CA GLU A 68 -25.68 30.16 -6.29
C GLU A 68 -25.05 30.30 -7.68
N VAL A 69 -25.91 30.39 -8.70
CA VAL A 69 -25.51 30.66 -10.08
C VAL A 69 -25.66 32.15 -10.33
N THR A 70 -24.55 32.79 -10.67
CA THR A 70 -24.49 34.23 -10.98
C THR A 70 -23.91 34.41 -12.39
N ASP A 71 -24.04 35.60 -12.96
CA ASP A 71 -23.41 35.95 -14.25
C ASP A 71 -21.88 35.77 -14.22
N ALA A 72 -21.27 35.79 -13.02
CA ALA A 72 -19.84 35.59 -12.79
C ALA A 72 -19.41 34.11 -12.65
N GLY A 73 -20.36 33.18 -12.67
CA GLY A 73 -20.13 31.73 -12.54
C GLY A 73 -20.88 31.08 -11.37
N ARG A 74 -20.51 29.83 -11.08
CA ARG A 74 -21.15 29.01 -10.03
C ARG A 74 -20.39 29.10 -8.71
N PHE A 75 -21.12 29.35 -7.64
CA PHE A 75 -20.56 29.47 -6.29
C PHE A 75 -21.33 28.58 -5.31
N LEU A 76 -20.63 28.10 -4.28
CA LEU A 76 -21.25 27.62 -3.05
C LEU A 76 -21.18 28.75 -2.02
N VAL A 77 -22.33 29.13 -1.47
CA VAL A 77 -22.45 30.19 -0.47
C VAL A 77 -23.16 29.65 0.77
N ALA A 78 -22.59 29.89 1.94
CA ALA A 78 -23.20 29.58 3.22
C ALA A 78 -23.65 30.86 3.93
N PRO A 79 -24.94 31.22 3.92
CA PRO A 79 -25.44 32.46 4.51
C PRO A 79 -25.27 32.46 6.04
N GLU A 80 -25.59 31.34 6.68
CA GLU A 80 -25.34 31.10 8.10
C GLU A 80 -24.58 29.79 8.26
N VAL A 81 -23.54 29.82 9.11
CA VAL A 81 -22.75 28.64 9.45
C VAL A 81 -22.72 28.53 10.96
N ASP A 82 -23.23 27.42 11.48
CA ASP A 82 -23.04 27.05 12.87
C ASP A 82 -21.59 26.60 13.07
N ALA A 83 -20.83 27.40 13.80
CA ALA A 83 -19.43 27.12 14.14
C ALA A 83 -19.28 25.79 14.91
N SER A 84 -20.28 25.43 15.71
CA SER A 84 -20.31 24.15 16.43
C SER A 84 -20.42 22.98 15.46
N ALA A 85 -21.38 23.04 14.52
CA ALA A 85 -21.55 22.04 13.47
C ALA A 85 -20.30 21.92 12.59
N ALA A 86 -19.65 23.03 12.25
CA ALA A 86 -18.39 23.02 11.49
C ALA A 86 -17.25 22.31 12.24
N ARG A 87 -17.12 22.52 13.55
CA ARG A 87 -16.11 21.82 14.39
C ARG A 87 -16.40 20.32 14.49
N VAL A 88 -17.66 19.93 14.67
CA VAL A 88 -18.06 18.52 14.71
C VAL A 88 -17.80 17.85 13.35
N ALA A 89 -18.10 18.53 12.26
CA ALA A 89 -17.81 18.06 10.92
C ALA A 89 -16.31 17.91 10.68
N LEU A 90 -15.49 18.87 11.12
CA LEU A 90 -14.03 18.79 11.03
C LEU A 90 -13.48 17.59 11.82
N ALA A 91 -13.87 17.43 13.08
CA ALA A 91 -13.42 16.32 13.91
C ALA A 91 -13.87 14.95 13.35
N THR A 92 -15.02 14.91 12.69
CA THR A 92 -15.51 13.69 12.02
C THR A 92 -14.73 13.41 10.73
N LEU A 93 -14.42 14.45 9.96
CA LEU A 93 -13.59 14.36 8.77
C LEU A 93 -12.19 13.86 9.11
N GLU A 94 -11.55 14.42 10.15
CA GLU A 94 -10.20 14.05 10.57
C GLU A 94 -10.14 12.58 11.00
N ARG A 95 -11.08 12.12 11.84
CA ARG A 95 -11.17 10.70 12.22
C ARG A 95 -11.37 9.78 11.02
N LYS A 96 -12.14 10.21 10.01
CA LYS A 96 -12.35 9.44 8.77
C LYS A 96 -11.09 9.38 7.93
N LEU A 97 -10.35 10.49 7.83
CA LEU A 97 -9.10 10.56 7.09
C LEU A 97 -8.00 9.74 7.76
N GLU A 98 -7.86 9.81 9.08
CA GLU A 98 -6.91 8.97 9.82
C GLU A 98 -7.18 7.47 9.58
N ARG A 99 -8.45 7.04 9.56
CA ARG A 99 -8.83 5.67 9.21
C ARG A 99 -8.56 5.32 7.74
N GLY A 100 -8.66 6.30 6.84
CA GLY A 100 -8.44 6.11 5.40
C GLY A 100 -6.96 6.18 4.98
N GLU A 101 -6.13 6.87 5.76
CA GLU A 101 -4.69 7.08 5.52
C GLU A 101 -3.80 5.93 6.01
N GLU A 102 -4.36 4.88 6.63
CA GLU A 102 -3.63 3.64 6.97
C GLU A 102 -3.19 2.80 5.75
N LYS A 103 -3.16 3.38 4.54
CA LYS A 103 -2.46 2.77 3.41
C LYS A 103 -0.96 3.03 3.59
N LEU A 104 -0.29 2.06 4.23
CA LEU A 104 1.16 1.94 4.36
C LEU A 104 1.88 2.60 3.17
N THR A 105 2.82 3.49 3.47
CA THR A 105 3.61 4.15 2.43
C THR A 105 4.29 3.09 1.55
N LEU A 106 4.43 3.35 0.24
CA LEU A 106 5.05 2.40 -0.71
C LEU A 106 6.41 1.86 -0.21
N LYS A 107 7.17 2.70 0.49
CA LYS A 107 8.46 2.35 1.10
C LYS A 107 8.32 1.37 2.27
N GLN A 108 7.29 1.52 3.11
CA GLN A 108 7.01 0.59 4.20
C GLN A 108 6.49 -0.76 3.68
N GLN A 109 5.68 -0.74 2.62
CA GLN A 109 5.21 -1.97 1.97
C GLN A 109 6.38 -2.77 1.37
N ALA A 110 7.27 -2.10 0.63
CA ALA A 110 8.48 -2.73 0.08
C ALA A 110 9.38 -3.34 1.17
N ARG A 111 9.53 -2.67 2.32
CA ARG A 111 10.32 -3.19 3.45
C ARG A 111 9.71 -4.48 4.02
N ARG A 112 8.38 -4.50 4.17
CA ARG A 112 7.64 -5.67 4.69
C ARG A 112 7.72 -6.86 3.74
N ASP A 113 7.65 -6.62 2.44
CA ASP A 113 7.74 -7.67 1.43
C ASP A 113 9.16 -8.24 1.33
N ALA A 114 10.19 -7.40 1.43
CA ALA A 114 11.57 -7.85 1.49
C ALA A 114 11.86 -8.72 2.73
N GLU A 115 11.30 -8.37 3.89
CA GLU A 115 11.44 -9.15 5.12
C GLU A 115 10.74 -10.51 5.01
N ARG A 116 9.51 -10.53 4.49
CA ARG A 116 8.77 -11.78 4.23
C ARG A 116 9.52 -12.71 3.28
N ARG A 117 10.07 -12.15 2.20
CA ARG A 117 10.85 -12.93 1.23
C ARG A 117 12.10 -13.55 1.87
N ARG A 118 12.85 -12.78 2.65
CA ARG A 118 14.02 -13.29 3.38
C ARG A 118 13.65 -14.39 4.39
N ALA A 119 12.53 -14.22 5.10
CA ALA A 119 12.06 -15.24 6.04
C ALA A 119 11.65 -16.54 5.33
N ALA A 120 10.98 -16.44 4.17
CA ALA A 120 10.62 -17.59 3.34
C ALA A 120 11.86 -18.32 2.82
N GLU A 121 12.83 -17.60 2.26
CA GLU A 121 14.10 -18.16 1.75
C GLU A 121 14.88 -18.89 2.87
N GLN A 122 14.91 -18.33 4.08
CA GLN A 122 15.54 -18.98 5.24
C GLN A 122 14.80 -20.26 5.67
N ALA A 123 13.47 -20.24 5.65
CA ALA A 123 12.66 -21.40 5.99
C ALA A 123 12.84 -22.54 4.97
N GLU A 124 12.90 -22.22 3.68
CA GLU A 124 13.16 -23.19 2.61
C GLU A 124 14.57 -23.78 2.72
N ALA A 125 15.59 -22.95 2.91
CA ALA A 125 16.95 -23.43 3.14
C ALA A 125 17.06 -24.36 4.36
N LYS A 126 16.32 -24.07 5.44
CA LYS A 126 16.27 -24.95 6.61
C LYS A 126 15.61 -26.29 6.27
N ARG A 127 14.48 -26.30 5.55
CA ARG A 127 13.80 -27.52 5.10
C ARG A 127 14.70 -28.38 4.23
N GLN A 128 15.36 -27.78 3.24
CA GLN A 128 16.29 -28.49 2.35
C GLN A 128 17.46 -29.12 3.13
N ARG A 129 18.02 -28.41 4.12
CA ARG A 129 19.07 -28.96 4.98
C ARG A 129 18.58 -30.14 5.81
N GLU A 130 17.37 -30.06 6.36
CA GLU A 130 16.78 -31.13 7.15
C GLU A 130 16.47 -32.36 6.30
N GLU A 131 15.94 -32.18 5.09
CA GLU A 131 15.71 -33.27 4.12
C GLU A 131 17.02 -33.95 3.72
N THR A 132 18.04 -33.14 3.38
CA THR A 132 19.37 -33.66 3.03
C THR A 132 19.97 -34.45 4.20
N ARG A 133 19.83 -33.94 5.43
CA ARG A 133 20.32 -34.64 6.63
C ARG A 133 19.63 -35.99 6.83
N LYS A 134 18.30 -36.05 6.64
CA LYS A 134 17.53 -37.30 6.75
C LYS A 134 17.93 -38.31 5.68
N GLN A 135 18.18 -37.87 4.45
CA GLN A 135 18.68 -38.74 3.38
C GLN A 135 20.06 -39.32 3.72
N ILE A 136 20.98 -38.49 4.22
CA ILE A 136 22.30 -38.95 4.66
C ILE A 136 22.19 -39.95 5.82
N GLU A 137 21.28 -39.72 6.76
CA GLU A 137 21.06 -40.62 7.89
C GLU A 137 20.47 -41.97 7.44
N PHE A 138 19.48 -41.94 6.56
CA PHE A 138 18.88 -43.14 5.98
C PHE A 138 19.91 -43.95 5.19
N ASP A 139 20.69 -43.28 4.33
CA ASP A 139 21.79 -43.91 3.60
C ASP A 139 22.80 -44.53 4.58
N LYS A 140 23.28 -43.78 5.58
CA LYS A 140 24.19 -44.30 6.62
C LYS A 140 23.64 -45.53 7.34
N ARG A 141 22.34 -45.57 7.63
CA ARG A 141 21.70 -46.73 8.25
C ARG A 141 21.71 -47.93 7.31
N ASN A 142 21.31 -47.75 6.05
CA ASN A 142 21.33 -48.81 5.04
C ASN A 142 22.74 -49.38 4.85
N ARG A 143 23.78 -48.53 4.84
CA ARG A 143 25.18 -48.99 4.76
C ARG A 143 25.59 -49.92 5.91
N LYS A 144 24.99 -49.76 7.08
CA LYS A 144 25.32 -50.54 8.29
C LYS A 144 24.49 -51.81 8.39
N GLU A 145 23.22 -51.75 8.00
CA GLU A 145 22.24 -52.81 8.21
C GLU A 145 22.11 -53.77 7.03
N ASP A 146 22.44 -53.36 5.81
CA ASP A 146 22.33 -54.19 4.60
C ASP A 146 23.59 -55.07 4.39
N PRO A 147 23.49 -56.41 4.53
CA PRO A 147 24.61 -57.33 4.35
C PRO A 147 25.14 -57.40 2.91
N ASN A 148 24.38 -56.90 1.92
CA ASN A 148 24.76 -56.87 0.52
C ASN A 148 25.21 -55.47 0.06
N TRP A 149 25.28 -54.49 0.97
CA TRP A 149 25.80 -53.17 0.65
C TRP A 149 27.30 -53.24 0.34
N LYS A 150 27.68 -52.91 -0.90
CA LYS A 150 29.08 -52.83 -1.35
C LYS A 150 29.42 -51.36 -1.60
N PRO A 151 30.52 -50.82 -1.04
CA PRO A 151 30.94 -49.47 -1.37
C PRO A 151 31.27 -49.41 -2.86
N ALA A 152 30.64 -48.48 -3.58
CA ALA A 152 31.13 -48.11 -4.91
C ALA A 152 32.57 -47.61 -4.74
N ALA A 153 33.54 -48.27 -5.38
CA ALA A 153 34.94 -47.92 -5.21
C ALA A 153 35.15 -46.45 -5.61
N ALA A 154 35.62 -45.64 -4.66
CA ALA A 154 36.03 -44.27 -4.93
C ALA A 154 37.24 -44.32 -5.88
N GLY A 155 36.99 -44.12 -7.18
CA GLY A 155 38.04 -44.21 -8.20
C GLY A 155 37.63 -44.90 -9.51
N VAL A 156 36.48 -45.57 -9.59
CA VAL A 156 36.00 -46.09 -10.89
C VAL A 156 35.36 -44.95 -11.69
N LYS A 157 36.21 -44.08 -12.22
CA LYS A 157 35.85 -43.00 -13.14
C LYS A 157 35.44 -43.62 -14.49
N GLY A 158 34.25 -44.21 -14.55
CA GLY A 158 33.57 -44.59 -15.80
C GLY A 158 32.98 -43.38 -16.54
N GLY A 159 33.48 -42.18 -16.28
CA GLY A 159 33.06 -40.95 -16.95
C GLY A 159 34.00 -40.67 -18.12
N LYS A 160 33.42 -40.50 -19.32
CA LYS A 160 34.09 -40.02 -20.53
C LYS A 160 35.08 -38.92 -20.17
N ALA A 161 36.33 -39.04 -20.61
CA ALA A 161 37.38 -38.07 -20.31
C ALA A 161 36.87 -36.66 -20.60
N ILE A 162 36.95 -35.77 -19.60
CA ILE A 162 36.61 -34.37 -19.78
C ILE A 162 37.64 -33.84 -20.78
N ASP A 163 37.20 -33.53 -21.99
CA ASP A 163 38.02 -32.96 -23.05
C ASP A 163 38.40 -31.53 -22.65
N THR A 164 39.48 -31.44 -21.88
CA THR A 164 40.06 -30.16 -21.50
C THR A 164 40.89 -29.63 -22.66
N PHE A 165 40.91 -28.32 -22.84
CA PHE A 165 41.54 -27.63 -23.98
C PHE A 165 43.00 -28.09 -24.28
N ARG A 166 43.72 -28.55 -23.26
CA ARG A 166 45.08 -29.13 -23.38
C ARG A 166 45.12 -30.44 -24.15
N GLY A 167 44.11 -31.31 -24.02
CA GLY A 167 44.03 -32.58 -24.75
C GLY A 167 43.60 -32.44 -26.22
N LYS A 168 42.91 -31.35 -26.57
CA LYS A 168 42.43 -31.08 -27.92
C LYS A 168 43.40 -30.28 -28.79
N TYR A 169 44.27 -29.46 -28.18
CA TYR A 169 45.13 -28.51 -28.92
C TYR A 169 46.57 -28.39 -28.40
N GLY A 170 46.99 -29.15 -27.38
CA GLY A 170 48.31 -29.05 -26.77
C GLY A 170 49.23 -30.22 -27.08
N GLU A 171 50.33 -29.93 -27.77
CA GLU A 171 51.59 -30.70 -27.87
C GLU A 171 51.61 -31.93 -28.78
N ASP A 172 51.80 -31.69 -30.10
CA ASP A 172 52.65 -32.54 -30.94
C ASP A 172 53.37 -31.71 -32.04
N ARG A 173 54.11 -30.69 -31.59
CA ARG A 173 55.13 -30.02 -32.40
C ARG A 173 56.33 -29.73 -31.51
N GLY A 174 57.27 -30.66 -31.46
CA GLY A 174 58.59 -30.38 -30.88
C GLY A 174 59.36 -31.64 -30.52
N GLY A 175 60.16 -32.14 -31.47
CA GLY A 175 61.16 -33.20 -31.25
C GLY A 175 61.33 -34.09 -32.46
#